data_AF-A0A1C5US87-F1
#
_entry.id   AF-A0A1C5US87-F1
#
_cell.length_a   1.000
_cell.length_b   1.000
_cell.length_c   1.000
_cell.angle_alpha   90.00
_cell.angle_beta   90.00
_cell.angle_gamma   90.00
#
_symmetry.space_group_name_H-M   'P 1'
#
loop_
_entity.id
_entity.type
_entity.pdbx_description
1 polymer ?
#
loop_
_entity_poly.entity_id
_entity_poly.type
_entity_poly.pdbx_seq_one_letter_code
_entity_poly.pdbx_strand_id
1 'polypeptide(L)'
;MDKITRQVRIEHWTQIMNECLNSGMNKTEWCRANGISDKQFFYWQRSLRKEAFAASTSKELSVITDPADETRPQKISFTEISLPIKQEPVRNGFQPDITIRKGSVSVEISNSVSAQLLSWIGDIFHAE
;
A
#
# COMPACT_ATOMS: atom_id res chain seq x y z
N MET A 1 19.03 -24.20 26.76
CA MET A 1 17.76 -23.45 26.89
C MET A 1 16.71 -24.26 26.17
N ASP A 2 15.74 -24.78 26.91
CA ASP A 2 14.78 -25.76 26.40
C ASP A 2 13.84 -25.14 25.35
N LYS A 3 13.52 -25.93 24.32
CA LYS A 3 12.60 -25.51 23.25
C LYS A 3 11.24 -25.05 23.80
N ILE A 4 10.79 -25.67 24.89
CA ILE A 4 9.54 -25.35 25.59
C ILE A 4 9.59 -23.93 26.17
N THR A 5 10.69 -23.56 26.84
CA THR A 5 10.87 -22.22 27.42
C THR A 5 10.92 -21.13 26.35
N ARG A 6 11.47 -21.45 25.17
CA ARG A 6 11.47 -20.52 24.04
C ARG A 6 10.07 -20.28 23.52
N GLN A 7 9.29 -21.35 23.28
CA GLN A 7 7.93 -21.27 22.75
C GLN A 7 7.01 -20.45 23.67
N VAL A 8 7.04 -20.73 24.98
CA VAL A 8 6.24 -20.01 25.97
C VAL A 8 6.57 -18.50 25.97
N ARG A 9 7.85 -18.14 25.82
CA ARG A 9 8.25 -16.73 25.73
C ARG A 9 7.73 -16.06 24.46
N ILE A 10 7.76 -16.76 23.34
CA ILE A 10 7.25 -16.24 22.06
C ILE A 10 5.75 -15.97 22.16
N GLU A 11 4.98 -16.92 22.70
CA GLU A 11 3.54 -16.78 22.90
C GLU A 11 3.21 -15.60 23.81
N HIS A 12 3.89 -15.51 24.96
CA HIS A 12 3.72 -14.40 25.91
C HIS A 12 4.00 -13.03 25.26
N TRP A 13 5.13 -12.88 24.57
CA TRP A 13 5.46 -11.61 23.93
C TRP A 13 4.59 -11.29 22.71
N THR A 14 4.05 -12.31 22.05
CA THR A 14 3.05 -12.12 20.99
C THR A 14 1.75 -11.56 21.56
N GLN A 15 1.29 -12.08 22.70
CA GLN A 15 0.13 -11.55 23.40
C GLN A 15 0.34 -10.08 23.80
N ILE A 16 1.47 -9.74 24.42
CA ILE A 16 1.84 -8.37 24.77
C ILE A 16 1.81 -7.43 23.54
N MET A 17 2.34 -7.89 22.40
CA MET A 17 2.32 -7.08 21.18
C MET A 17 0.91 -6.87 20.64
N ASN A 18 0.05 -7.89 20.69
CA ASN A 18 -1.35 -7.78 20.26
C ASN A 18 -2.15 -6.84 21.17
N GLU A 19 -1.96 -6.90 22.49
CA GLU A 19 -2.58 -5.98 23.44
C GLU A 19 -2.16 -4.53 23.18
N CYS A 20 -0.86 -4.30 22.90
CA CYS A 20 -0.37 -2.99 22.50
C CYS A 20 -1.02 -2.50 21.20
N LEU A 21 -1.16 -3.35 20.17
CA LEU A 21 -1.82 -2.99 18.91
C LEU A 21 -3.31 -2.69 19.11
N ASN A 22 -4.01 -3.50 19.90
CA ASN A 22 -5.43 -3.32 20.18
C ASN A 22 -5.72 -2.08 21.03
N SER A 23 -4.76 -1.63 21.84
CA SER A 23 -4.91 -0.41 22.63
C SER A 23 -4.99 0.87 21.80
N GLY A 24 -4.46 0.86 20.57
CA GLY A 24 -4.33 2.06 19.73
C GLY A 24 -3.37 3.13 20.28
N MET A 25 -2.73 2.89 21.42
CA MET A 25 -1.78 3.81 22.05
C MET A 25 -0.41 3.74 21.38
N ASN A 26 0.41 4.79 21.56
CA ASN A 26 1.82 4.71 21.21
C ASN A 26 2.50 3.63 22.07
N LYS A 27 3.39 2.85 21.47
CA LYS A 27 4.15 1.76 22.11
C LYS A 27 4.86 2.19 23.39
N THR A 28 5.50 3.37 23.39
CA THR A 28 6.20 3.89 24.58
C THR A 28 5.23 4.23 25.71
N GLU A 29 4.08 4.80 25.37
CA GLU A 29 3.04 5.12 26.36
C GLU A 29 2.39 3.86 26.91
N TRP A 30 2.12 2.88 26.05
CA TRP A 30 1.59 1.59 26.43
C TRP A 30 2.57 0.80 27.31
N CYS A 31 3.86 0.80 26.98
CA CYS A 31 4.90 0.16 27.80
C CYS A 31 4.96 0.80 29.20
N ARG A 32 4.94 2.13 29.27
CA ARG A 32 4.90 2.86 30.55
C ARG A 32 3.64 2.52 31.37
N ALA A 33 2.47 2.46 30.74
CA ALA A 33 1.21 2.14 31.41
C ALA A 33 1.14 0.69 31.93
N ASN A 34 1.75 -0.26 31.22
CA ASN A 34 1.74 -1.68 31.54
C ASN A 34 3.00 -2.16 32.29
N GLY A 35 3.87 -1.23 32.71
CA GLY A 35 5.10 -1.56 33.46
C GLY A 35 6.12 -2.39 32.66
N ILE A 36 6.07 -2.31 31.33
CA ILE A 36 6.98 -3.04 30.44
C ILE A 36 8.16 -2.14 30.08
N SER A 37 9.37 -2.68 30.11
CA SER A 37 10.56 -1.96 29.66
C SER A 37 10.54 -1.78 28.14
N ASP A 38 10.67 -0.55 27.66
CA ASP A 38 10.82 -0.24 26.22
C ASP A 38 11.90 -1.09 25.55
N LYS A 39 13.07 -1.21 26.19
CA LYS A 39 14.18 -2.05 25.70
C LYS A 39 13.76 -3.51 25.48
N GLN A 40 13.02 -4.11 26.41
CA GLN A 40 12.54 -5.49 26.28
C GLN A 40 11.48 -5.61 25.20
N PHE A 41 10.55 -4.66 25.13
CA PHE A 41 9.51 -4.64 24.12
C PHE A 41 10.10 -4.61 22.71
N PHE A 42 11.00 -3.67 22.42
CA PHE A 42 11.63 -3.57 21.09
C PHE A 42 12.57 -4.74 20.79
N TYR A 43 13.23 -5.30 21.81
CA TYR A 43 14.04 -6.51 21.67
C TYR A 43 13.18 -7.69 21.21
N TRP A 44 12.07 -7.96 21.91
CA TRP A 44 11.17 -9.06 21.59
C TRP A 44 10.41 -8.83 20.29
N GLN A 45 10.04 -7.58 19.98
CA GLN A 45 9.48 -7.24 18.68
C GLN A 45 10.44 -7.61 17.53
N ARG A 46 11.73 -7.31 17.68
CA ARG A 46 12.75 -7.71 16.69
C ARG A 46 12.91 -9.23 16.64
N SER A 47 12.90 -9.92 17.78
CA SER A 47 13.01 -11.38 17.85
C SER A 47 11.84 -12.07 17.14
N LEU A 48 10.60 -11.64 17.41
CA LEU A 48 9.39 -12.20 16.82
C LEU A 48 9.34 -11.99 15.30
N ARG A 49 9.81 -10.84 14.79
CA ARG A 49 9.93 -10.62 13.33
C ARG A 49 10.94 -11.57 12.68
N LYS A 50 12.09 -11.80 13.31
CA LYS A 50 13.11 -12.73 12.79
C LYS A 50 12.57 -14.16 12.75
N GLU A 51 11.80 -14.53 13.76
CA GLU A 51 11.18 -15.84 13.84
C GLU A 51 10.08 -16.04 12.81
N ALA A 52 9.21 -15.05 12.61
CA ALA A 52 8.22 -15.08 11.53
C ALA A 52 8.88 -15.19 10.16
N PHE A 53 9.99 -14.46 9.94
CA PHE A 53 10.78 -14.57 8.71
C PHE A 53 11.36 -15.99 8.54
N ALA A 54 12.05 -16.52 9.55
CA ALA A 54 12.62 -17.87 9.50
C ALA A 54 11.55 -18.94 9.27
N ALA A 55 10.39 -18.81 9.93
CA ALA A 55 9.24 -19.70 9.74
C ALA A 55 8.71 -19.62 8.30
N SER A 56 8.63 -18.43 7.71
CA SER A 56 8.19 -18.24 6.32
C SER A 56 9.18 -18.85 5.32
N THR A 57 10.49 -18.68 5.53
CA THR A 57 11.53 -19.32 4.70
C THR A 57 11.49 -20.84 4.83
N SER A 58 11.27 -21.39 6.04
CA SER A 58 11.11 -22.84 6.23
C SER A 58 9.82 -23.39 5.60
N LYS A 59 8.75 -22.58 5.55
CA LYS A 59 7.46 -22.97 4.97
C LYS A 59 7.51 -22.96 3.44
N GLU A 60 8.22 -22.02 2.83
CA GLU A 60 8.48 -22.03 1.39
C GLU A 60 9.31 -23.25 0.96
N LEU A 61 10.22 -23.72 1.83
CA LEU A 61 10.96 -24.98 1.65
C LEU A 61 10.11 -26.25 1.88
N SER A 62 8.94 -26.15 2.50
CA SER A 62 8.07 -27.30 2.82
C SER A 62 6.86 -27.44 1.89
N VAL A 63 6.65 -26.52 0.94
CA VAL A 63 5.63 -26.67 -0.13
C VAL A 63 6.16 -27.52 -1.30
N ILE A 64 7.44 -27.93 -1.26
CA ILE A 64 8.06 -28.83 -2.25
C ILE A 64 8.35 -30.18 -1.61
N THR A 65 7.31 -30.93 -1.23
CA THR A 65 7.41 -32.39 -1.09
C THR A 65 6.09 -33.02 -1.50
N ASP A 66 5.72 -32.84 -2.77
CA ASP A 66 5.09 -33.93 -3.52
C ASP A 66 6.23 -34.63 -4.28
N PRO A 67 6.47 -35.94 -4.06
CA PRO A 67 7.53 -36.67 -4.75
C PRO A 67 7.04 -37.06 -6.14
N ALA A 68 6.94 -36.10 -7.04
CA ALA A 68 6.85 -36.37 -8.46
C ALA A 68 7.37 -35.15 -9.24
N ASP A 69 8.42 -35.40 -10.02
CA ASP A 69 8.92 -34.54 -11.09
C ASP A 69 9.93 -33.44 -10.68
N GLU A 70 11.12 -33.90 -10.30
CA GLU A 70 12.34 -33.08 -10.31
C GLU A 70 12.76 -32.73 -11.73
N THR A 71 12.19 -31.69 -12.37
CA THR A 71 12.90 -30.91 -13.40
C THR A 71 12.23 -29.56 -13.60
N ARG A 72 12.51 -28.57 -12.75
CA ARG A 72 12.66 -27.13 -13.11
C ARG A 72 12.80 -26.28 -11.84
N PRO A 73 13.76 -25.34 -11.77
CA PRO A 73 13.68 -24.25 -10.82
C PRO A 73 12.38 -23.48 -11.12
N GLN A 74 11.42 -23.48 -10.18
CA GLN A 74 10.26 -22.60 -10.31
C GLN A 74 10.75 -21.15 -10.24
N LYS A 75 10.84 -20.52 -11.41
CA LYS A 75 11.20 -19.12 -11.55
C LYS A 75 10.08 -18.29 -10.91
N ILE A 76 10.33 -17.80 -9.70
CA ILE A 76 9.48 -16.80 -9.06
C ILE A 76 9.49 -15.56 -9.97
N SER A 77 8.38 -15.33 -10.64
CA SER A 77 8.19 -14.20 -11.56
C SER A 77 7.49 -13.08 -10.81
N PHE A 78 8.24 -12.05 -10.41
CA PHE A 78 7.65 -10.82 -9.93
C PHE A 78 7.07 -10.05 -11.13
N THR A 79 5.77 -9.75 -11.09
CA THR A 79 5.14 -8.83 -12.04
C THR A 79 4.97 -7.48 -11.34
N GLU A 80 5.46 -6.42 -11.96
CA GLU A 80 5.22 -5.06 -11.48
C GLU A 80 3.72 -4.77 -11.50
N ILE A 81 3.12 -4.58 -10.33
CA ILE A 81 1.74 -4.09 -10.24
C ILE A 81 1.83 -2.59 -10.49
N SER A 82 1.61 -2.18 -11.73
CA SER A 82 1.40 -0.77 -12.04
C SER A 82 0.21 -0.30 -11.21
N LEU A 83 0.43 0.64 -10.31
CA LEU A 83 -0.69 1.39 -9.72
C LEU A 83 -1.54 1.88 -10.90
N PRO A 84 -2.88 1.83 -10.83
CA PRO A 84 -3.70 2.54 -11.78
C PRO A 84 -3.39 4.03 -11.57
N ILE A 85 -2.34 4.49 -12.26
CA ILE A 85 -2.16 5.88 -12.59
C ILE A 85 -3.41 6.14 -13.38
N LYS A 86 -4.42 6.71 -12.71
CA LYS A 86 -5.46 7.47 -13.37
C LYS A 86 -4.67 8.40 -14.25
N GLN A 87 -4.54 8.05 -15.52
CA GLN A 87 -3.97 8.91 -16.53
C GLN A 87 -4.94 10.07 -16.57
N GLU A 88 -4.73 11.04 -15.69
CA GLU A 88 -5.13 12.38 -16.03
C GLU A 88 -4.30 12.65 -17.28
N PRO A 89 -4.95 12.82 -18.45
CA PRO A 89 -4.23 13.19 -19.65
C PRO A 89 -3.33 14.34 -19.23
N VAL A 90 -2.03 14.22 -19.48
CA VAL A 90 -1.07 15.28 -19.19
C VAL A 90 -1.59 16.53 -19.89
N ARG A 91 -2.32 17.36 -19.15
CA ARG A 91 -2.79 18.64 -19.64
C ARG A 91 -1.54 19.47 -19.65
N ASN A 92 -1.00 19.70 -20.85
CA ASN A 92 0.15 20.56 -21.10
C ASN A 92 -0.13 21.97 -20.52
N GLY A 93 0.09 22.17 -19.22
CA GLY A 93 -0.03 23.46 -18.51
C GLY A 93 -1.37 24.20 -18.65
N PHE A 94 -2.33 23.70 -19.42
CA PHE A 94 -3.58 24.38 -19.73
C PHE A 94 -4.62 24.02 -18.67
N GLN A 95 -4.87 24.97 -17.79
CA GLN A 95 -5.92 24.91 -16.79
C GLN A 95 -7.10 25.77 -17.27
N PRO A 96 -8.16 25.15 -17.82
CA PRO A 96 -9.32 25.91 -18.26
C PRO A 96 -10.10 26.46 -17.07
N ASP A 97 -10.65 27.65 -17.23
CA ASP A 97 -11.56 28.28 -16.27
C ASP A 97 -13.01 27.80 -16.48
N ILE A 98 -13.36 27.41 -17.71
CA ILE A 98 -14.68 26.90 -18.10
C ILE A 98 -14.51 25.65 -18.97
N THR A 99 -15.33 24.62 -18.71
CA THR A 99 -15.39 23.40 -19.54
C THR A 99 -16.84 23.07 -19.89
N ILE A 100 -17.13 22.95 -21.18
CA ILE A 100 -18.45 22.62 -21.72
C ILE A 100 -18.38 21.20 -22.30
N ARG A 101 -19.36 20.33 -22.00
CA ARG A 101 -19.38 18.93 -22.46
C ARG A 101 -20.69 18.60 -23.16
N LYS A 102 -20.62 18.02 -24.37
CA LYS A 102 -21.76 17.48 -25.14
C LYS A 102 -21.37 16.10 -25.70
N GLY A 103 -21.86 15.03 -25.07
CA GLY A 103 -21.50 13.65 -25.44
C GLY A 103 -20.00 13.38 -25.29
N SER A 104 -19.36 12.98 -26.39
CA SER A 104 -17.90 12.76 -26.48
C SER A 104 -17.09 14.04 -26.71
N VAL A 105 -17.74 15.18 -26.95
CA VAL A 105 -17.08 16.46 -27.24
C VAL A 105 -16.96 17.31 -25.98
N SER A 106 -15.78 17.86 -25.75
CA SER A 106 -15.52 18.86 -24.70
C SER A 106 -14.83 20.09 -25.26
N VAL A 107 -15.30 21.26 -24.87
CA VAL A 107 -14.68 22.56 -25.16
C VAL A 107 -14.14 23.13 -23.87
N GLU A 108 -12.86 23.47 -23.85
CA GLU A 108 -12.15 23.99 -22.69
C GLU A 108 -11.71 25.43 -22.97
N ILE A 109 -12.07 26.36 -22.09
CA ILE A 109 -11.90 27.81 -22.27
C ILE A 109 -11.14 28.36 -21.07
N SER A 110 -10.14 29.21 -21.33
CA SER A 110 -9.44 30.00 -20.30
C SER A 110 -9.82 31.47 -20.39
N ASN A 111 -9.71 32.20 -19.28
CA ASN A 111 -9.91 33.65 -19.16
C ASN A 111 -8.97 34.48 -20.05
N SER A 112 -7.93 33.89 -20.65
CA SER A 112 -7.08 34.54 -21.65
C SER A 112 -7.69 34.55 -23.07
N VAL A 113 -8.86 33.95 -23.27
CA VAL A 113 -9.54 33.89 -24.57
C VAL A 113 -10.02 35.28 -25.01
N SER A 114 -9.94 35.59 -26.30
CA SER A 114 -10.44 36.86 -26.84
C SER A 114 -11.97 36.85 -27.00
N ALA A 115 -12.59 38.02 -26.86
CA ALA A 115 -14.04 38.17 -27.06
C ALA A 115 -14.49 37.77 -28.48
N GLN A 116 -13.66 38.03 -29.50
CA GLN A 116 -13.93 37.64 -30.88
C GLN A 116 -13.96 36.12 -31.09
N LEU A 117 -13.10 35.38 -30.38
CA LEU A 117 -13.10 33.93 -30.46
C LEU A 117 -14.29 33.34 -29.69
N LEU A 118 -14.69 33.95 -28.57
CA LEU A 118 -15.90 33.56 -27.84
C LEU A 118 -17.18 33.75 -28.67
N SER A 119 -17.30 34.84 -29.43
CA SER A 119 -18.46 35.05 -30.29
C SER A 119 -18.58 33.99 -31.38
N TRP A 120 -17.46 33.62 -32.03
CA TRP A 120 -17.47 32.55 -33.04
C TRP A 120 -17.87 31.20 -32.47
N ILE A 121 -17.41 30.88 -31.26
CA ILE A 121 -17.80 29.65 -30.58
C ILE A 121 -19.31 29.65 -30.29
N GLY A 122 -19.87 30.79 -29.86
CA GLY A 122 -21.31 30.96 -29.67
C GLY A 122 -22.10 30.71 -30.95
N ASP A 123 -21.66 31.27 -32.08
CA ASP A 123 -22.31 31.10 -33.39
C ASP A 123 -22.33 29.63 -33.84
N ILE A 124 -21.28 28.86 -33.56
CA ILE A 124 -21.22 27.42 -33.87
C ILE A 124 -22.29 26.62 -33.11
N PHE A 125 -22.62 27.02 -31.88
CA PHE A 125 -23.68 26.35 -31.09
C PHE A 125 -25.09 26.82 -31.46
N HIS A 126 -25.23 27.94 -32.15
CA HIS A 126 -26.51 28.46 -32.66
C HIS A 126 -26.80 28.08 -34.12
N ALA A 127 -25.86 27.43 -34.80
CA ALA A 127 -26.07 26.86 -36.14
C ALA A 127 -26.84 25.53 -36.05
N GLU A 128 -28.14 25.62 -35.77
CA GLU A 128 -29.13 24.56 -35.98
C GLU A 128 -30.23 25.06 -36.92
#